data_AF-A0A954EZ91-F1
#
_entry.id   AF-A0A954EZ91-F1
#
_cell.length_a   1.000
_cell.length_b   1.000
_cell.length_c   1.000
_cell.angle_alpha   90.00
_cell.angle_beta   90.00
_cell.angle_gamma   90.00
#
_symmetry.space_group_name_H-M   'P 1'
#
loop_
_entity.id
_entity.type
_entity.pdbx_description
1 polymer ?
#
loop_
_entity_poly.entity_id
_entity_poly.type
_entity_poly.pdbx_seq_one_letter_code
_entity_poly.pdbx_strand_id
1 'polypeptide(L)' 'MIRLFMPEPKAWGHNIEVVLREVINAIFNLNRAGCQWDMLPHDFPNDKTVNWYYNLWRREGR' A
#
# COMPACT_ATOMS: atom_id res chain seq x y z
N MET A 1 -12.36 -9.94 6.32
CA MET A 1 -12.45 -8.83 7.29
C MET A 1 -11.03 -8.55 7.79
N ILE A 2 -10.25 -7.74 7.07
CA ILE A 2 -8.81 -7.53 7.31
C ILE A 2 -8.64 -6.21 8.10
N ARG A 3 -9.05 -6.21 9.37
CA ARG A 3 -9.28 -4.98 10.16
C ARG A 3 -8.25 -4.75 11.28
N LEU A 4 -7.07 -5.37 11.22
CA LEU A 4 -6.21 -5.53 12.41
C LEU A 4 -4.82 -4.87 12.36
N PHE A 5 -4.50 -4.05 11.35
CA PHE A 5 -3.21 -3.34 11.31
C PHE A 5 -3.30 -1.94 10.66
N MET A 6 -4.42 -1.26 10.92
CA MET A 6 -4.71 0.04 10.33
C MET A 6 -4.24 1.16 11.29
N PRO A 7 -3.23 1.97 10.95
CA PRO A 7 -2.97 3.20 11.69
C PRO A 7 -4.18 4.14 11.59
N GLU A 8 -4.51 4.85 12.68
CA GLU A 8 -5.74 5.64 12.77
C GLU A 8 -5.88 6.64 11.61
N PRO A 9 -7.08 6.72 10.99
CA PRO A 9 -7.29 7.63 9.86
C PRO A 9 -7.19 9.08 10.34
N LYS A 10 -6.06 9.72 9.99
CA LYS A 10 -5.89 11.17 10.10
C LYS A 10 -6.90 11.88 9.18
N ALA A 11 -7.82 12.63 9.76
CA ALA A 11 -9.02 13.20 9.13
C ALA A 11 -8.80 14.26 8.03
N TRP A 12 -7.61 14.37 7.42
CA TRP A 12 -7.32 15.37 6.39
C TRP A 12 -6.52 14.76 5.23
N GLY A 13 -7.13 14.72 4.04
CA GLY A 13 -6.61 14.05 2.84
C GLY A 13 -7.30 12.70 2.54
N HIS A 14 -7.10 12.19 1.31
CA HIS A 14 -7.70 10.97 0.75
C HIS A 14 -7.88 9.87 1.81
N ASN A 15 -9.09 9.30 1.90
CA ASN A 15 -9.48 8.38 2.97
C ASN A 15 -8.40 7.31 3.19
N ILE A 16 -7.73 7.34 4.34
CA ILE A 16 -6.55 6.53 4.63
C ILE A 16 -6.88 5.03 4.58
N GLU A 17 -8.13 4.65 4.91
CA GLU A 17 -8.65 3.27 4.74
C GLU A 17 -8.59 2.80 3.29
N VAL A 18 -8.91 3.69 2.36
CA VAL A 18 -8.82 3.41 0.93
C VAL A 18 -7.36 3.28 0.52
N VAL A 19 -6.50 4.22 0.92
CA VAL A 19 -5.06 4.23 0.58
C VAL A 19 -4.37 2.92 1.00
N LEU A 20 -4.62 2.42 2.20
CA LEU A 20 -3.98 1.19 2.70
C LEU A 20 -4.44 -0.05 1.94
N ARG A 21 -5.73 -0.16 1.62
CA ARG A 21 -6.23 -1.26 0.80
C ARG A 21 -5.62 -1.24 -0.60
N GLU A 22 -5.45 -0.05 -1.18
CA GLU A 22 -4.84 0.07 -2.50
C GLU A 22 -3.33 -0.22 -2.48
N VAL A 23 -2.61 0.17 -1.43
CA VAL A 23 -1.21 -0.22 -1.21
C VAL A 23 -1.05 -1.74 -1.14
N ILE A 24 -1.93 -2.42 -0.40
CA ILE A 24 -1.91 -3.89 -0.30
C ILE A 24 -2.23 -4.52 -1.66
N ASN A 25 -3.23 -4.02 -2.37
CA ASN A 25 -3.59 -4.49 -3.70
C ASN A 25 -2.44 -4.27 -4.71
N ALA A 26 -1.72 -3.14 -4.62
CA ALA A 26 -0.55 -2.86 -5.44
C ALA A 26 0.58 -3.87 -5.17
N ILE A 27 0.88 -4.19 -3.91
CA ILE A 27 1.87 -5.23 -3.56
C ILE A 27 1.45 -6.61 -4.08
N PHE A 28 0.17 -6.96 -3.99
CA PHE A 28 -0.32 -8.22 -4.59
C PHE A 28 -0.28 -8.21 -6.11
N ASN A 29 -0.54 -7.08 -6.75
CA ASN A 29 -0.41 -6.94 -8.19
C ASN A 29 1.03 -7.17 -8.63
N LEU A 30 2.00 -6.55 -7.95
CA LEU A 30 3.43 -6.73 -8.20
C LEU A 30 3.87 -8.19 -8.01
N ASN A 31 3.43 -8.84 -6.93
CA ASN A 31 3.73 -10.25 -6.69
C ASN A 31 3.09 -11.20 -7.71
N ARG A 32 1.90 -10.88 -8.22
CA ARG A 32 1.17 -11.70 -9.20
C ARG A 32 1.70 -11.49 -10.63
N ALA A 33 1.97 -10.25 -11.01
CA ALA A 33 2.40 -9.87 -12.36
C ALA A 33 3.92 -9.94 -12.54
N GLY A 34 4.70 -9.88 -11.44
CA GLY A 34 6.16 -9.85 -11.49
C GLY A 34 6.74 -8.55 -12.07
N CYS A 35 5.94 -7.48 -12.11
CA CYS A 35 6.34 -6.20 -12.69
C CYS A 35 7.22 -5.38 -11.73
N GLN A 36 8.05 -4.50 -12.29
CA GLN A 36 8.82 -3.54 -11.50
C GLN A 36 7.90 -2.49 -10.85
N TRP A 37 8.35 -1.91 -9.73
CA TRP A 37 7.63 -0.88 -8.99
C TRP A 37 7.28 0.34 -9.86
N ASP A 38 8.17 0.74 -10.78
CA ASP A 38 7.95 1.85 -11.71
C ASP A 38 6.87 1.57 -12.77
N MET A 39 6.49 0.29 -12.96
CA MET A 39 5.47 -0.14 -13.92
C MET A 39 4.10 -0.32 -13.26
N LEU A 40 3.92 0.16 -12.03
CA LEU A 40 2.65 0.06 -11.33
C LEU A 40 1.57 0.87 -12.09
N PRO A 41 0.39 0.27 -12.38
CA PRO A 41 -0.70 0.99 -13.03
C PRO A 41 -1.10 2.25 -12.27
N HIS A 42 -1.46 3.31 -13.01
CA HIS A 42 -1.91 4.59 -12.44
C HIS A 42 -3.22 4.51 -11.63
N ASP A 43 -3.93 3.37 -11.70
CA ASP A 43 -5.08 3.06 -10.84
C ASP A 43 -4.69 2.81 -9.37
N PHE A 44 -3.39 2.63 -9.08
CA PHE A 44 -2.88 2.47 -7.72
C PHE A 44 -2.24 3.76 -7.19
N PRO A 45 -2.13 3.91 -5.85
CA PRO A 45 -1.35 4.98 -5.26
C PRO A 45 0.09 4.93 -5.73
N ASN A 46 0.75 6.10 -5.70
CA ASN A 46 2.09 6.30 -6.22
C ASN A 46 3.06 5.20 -5.75
N ASP A 47 3.90 4.70 -6.64
CA ASP A 47 4.88 3.64 -6.40
C ASP A 47 5.74 3.90 -5.15
N LYS A 48 6.11 5.18 -4.94
CA LYS A 48 6.84 5.65 -3.76
C LYS A 48 6.06 5.48 -2.47
N THR A 49 4.75 5.72 -2.50
CA THR A 49 3.86 5.52 -1.34
C THR A 49 3.79 4.04 -1.01
N VAL A 50 3.56 3.19 -2.02
CA VAL A 50 3.49 1.73 -1.83
C VAL A 50 4.82 1.19 -1.27
N ASN A 51 5.95 1.62 -1.84
CA ASN A 51 7.28 1.21 -1.40
C ASN A 51 7.61 1.72 0.02
N TRP A 52 7.17 2.93 0.38
CA TRP A 52 7.32 3.45 1.74
C TRP A 52 6.58 2.58 2.76
N TYR A 53 5.31 2.24 2.52
CA TYR A 53 4.54 1.35 3.40
C TYR A 53 5.13 -0.06 3.44
N TYR A 54 5.56 -0.60 2.29
CA TYR A 54 6.21 -1.91 2.23
C TYR A 54 7.48 -1.94 3.10
N ASN A 55 8.34 -0.93 3.00
CA ASN A 55 9.53 -0.82 3.83
C ASN A 55 9.21 -0.60 5.31
N LEU A 56 8.17 0.16 5.61
CA LEU A 56 7.69 0.37 6.98
C LEU A 56 7.29 -0.96 7.62
N TRP A 57 6.44 -1.75 6.95
CA TRP A 57 6.02 -3.06 7.43
C TRP A 57 7.16 -4.08 7.49
N ARG A 58 8.06 -4.03 6.51
CA ARG A 58 9.28 -4.85 6.53
C ARG A 58 10.21 -4.54 7.70
N ARG A 59 10.22 -3.29 8.18
CA ARG A 59 11.00 -2.86 9.35
C ARG A 59 10.27 -3.12 10.67
N GLU A 60 8.94 -2.99 10.68
CA GLU A 60 8.11 -3.34 11.84
C GLU A 60 8.00 -4.84 12.10
N GLY A 61 8.35 -5.68 11.11
CA GLY A 61 8.52 -7.13 11.17
C GLY A 61 8.18 -7.81 12.50
N ARG A 62 6.90 -8.15 12.67
CA ARG A 62 6.41 -9.12 13.65
C ARG A 62 5.56 -10.16 12.95
#